data_AF-W4GJR7-F1
#
_entry.id   AF-W4GJR7-F1
#
_cell.length_a   1.000
_cell.length_b   1.000
_cell.length_c   1.000
_cell.angle_alpha   90.00
_cell.angle_beta   90.00
_cell.angle_gamma   90.00
#
_symmetry.space_group_name_H-M   'P 1'
#
loop_
_entity.id
_entity.type
_entity.pdbx_description
1 polymer ?
#
loop_
_entity_poly.entity_id
_entity_poly.type
_entity_poly.pdbx_seq_one_letter_code
_entity_poly.pdbx_strand_id
1 'polypeptide(L)'
;MQDLLADEENQSRRTFCQMPFSAIYENAEKGQTSVANLLAFIKKKNTAERKCADAMLTYLGEVGELGEFEEPGTSVKGVLNQWHTYLHTLNTQQLTWTQVVDEHVARPLVSLKEASTSYIQTLQAELARVNDEYTAAEAQQRKAKDVCDVARQDFEDAVIRQDDALHEIGVPSFELQRLAYRVKTAELEVNRSVAEKAQAKTHLLQTIVSRDEMSMAVSVAYQRAEEERRDQLGACMKLWLSVEKEHIKFREKQLQQLEAHVVRMDRAGDVQLLIHNHRHPDNLHFQGKALSLLDWQWTNQEEMTPLSHTLPGSRTWTPPPPTTTTTAHLPHEPDVPHDLAALLSSHFDDQSEVLDDDQHDPPAAVADCSSAEARQLFVQTLNRQRSLGTKVACPLKFRRLVQCFLAFFDACVLHDDTKAAKTAMMLSATFYMIPPDHHVADDIVAADQRHIRRYVQEDVKGHVIWSNPKVSNQNAPQQDHGQHIICL
;
A
#
# COMPACT_ATOMS: atom_id res chain seq x y z
N MET A 1 1.13 -3.82 37.56
CA MET A 1 1.81 -3.75 36.24
C MET A 1 2.96 -2.74 36.28
N GLN A 2 2.75 -1.52 36.80
CA GLN A 2 3.83 -0.56 37.07
C GLN A 2 4.87 -1.06 38.09
N ASP A 3 4.44 -1.72 39.17
CA ASP A 3 5.40 -2.26 40.17
C ASP A 3 6.28 -3.39 39.62
N LEU A 4 5.74 -4.22 38.72
CA LEU A 4 6.49 -5.29 38.04
C LEU A 4 7.53 -4.71 37.07
N LEU A 5 7.18 -3.66 36.33
CA LEU A 5 8.10 -2.96 35.45
C LEU A 5 9.21 -2.25 36.23
N ALA A 6 8.91 -1.70 37.41
CA ALA A 6 9.88 -1.06 38.29
C ALA A 6 10.85 -2.08 38.93
N ASP A 7 10.39 -3.29 39.25
CA ASP A 7 11.23 -4.37 39.76
C ASP A 7 12.15 -4.94 38.67
N GLU A 8 11.66 -5.12 37.43
CA GLU A 8 12.49 -5.51 36.28
C GLU A 8 13.55 -4.45 35.94
N GLU A 9 13.19 -3.16 35.98
CA GLU A 9 14.12 -2.05 35.75
C GLU A 9 15.19 -1.96 36.86
N ASN A 10 14.81 -2.22 38.11
CA ASN A 10 15.77 -2.27 39.22
C ASN A 10 16.69 -3.51 39.13
N GLN A 11 16.17 -4.64 38.67
CA GLN A 11 16.97 -5.86 38.49
C GLN A 11 17.96 -5.70 37.34
N SER A 12 17.55 -5.11 36.21
CA SER A 12 18.43 -4.85 35.07
C SER A 12 19.56 -3.87 35.43
N ARG A 13 19.26 -2.78 36.14
CA ARG A 13 20.25 -1.81 36.65
C ARG A 13 21.29 -2.45 37.59
N ARG A 14 20.86 -3.38 38.45
CA ARG A 14 21.76 -4.11 39.36
C ARG A 14 22.68 -5.08 38.62
N THR A 15 22.21 -5.72 37.54
CA THR A 15 23.04 -6.63 36.73
C THR A 15 24.01 -5.89 35.81
N PHE A 16 23.64 -4.70 35.29
CA PHE A 16 24.51 -3.94 34.39
C PHE A 16 25.79 -3.43 35.08
N CYS A 17 25.69 -3.08 36.37
CA CYS A 17 26.84 -2.68 37.20
C CYS A 17 27.89 -3.80 37.40
N GLN A 18 27.58 -5.04 37.00
CA GLN A 18 28.52 -6.17 37.07
C GLN A 18 29.37 -6.29 35.79
N MET A 19 29.07 -5.53 34.73
CA MET A 19 29.85 -5.58 33.51
C MET A 19 31.19 -4.83 33.66
N PRO A 20 32.31 -5.42 33.20
CA PRO A 20 33.57 -4.70 33.18
C PRO A 20 33.53 -3.55 32.18
N PHE A 21 34.16 -2.42 32.51
CA PHE A 21 34.20 -1.24 31.64
C PHE A 21 34.81 -1.53 30.26
N SER A 22 35.75 -2.46 30.15
CA SER A 22 36.28 -2.90 28.86
C SER A 22 35.20 -3.46 27.94
N ALA A 23 34.28 -4.27 28.46
CA ALA A 23 33.16 -4.81 27.70
C ALA A 23 32.11 -3.74 27.38
N ILE A 24 31.89 -2.79 28.30
CA ILE A 24 31.02 -1.62 28.06
C ILE A 24 31.55 -0.82 26.87
N TYR A 25 32.85 -0.49 26.85
CA TYR A 25 33.46 0.28 25.76
C TYR A 25 33.49 -0.46 24.43
N GLU A 26 33.80 -1.77 24.44
CA GLU A 26 33.74 -2.59 23.24
C GLU A 26 32.32 -2.62 22.66
N ASN A 27 31.30 -2.77 23.52
CA ASN A 27 29.91 -2.71 23.09
C ASN A 27 29.53 -1.32 22.55
N ALA A 28 30.07 -0.26 23.15
CA ALA A 28 29.87 1.12 22.72
C ALA A 28 30.39 1.35 21.31
N GLU A 29 31.61 0.90 21.05
CA GLU A 29 32.25 0.97 19.74
C GLU A 29 31.45 0.17 18.70
N LYS A 30 31.08 -1.08 19.02
CA LYS A 30 30.20 -1.89 18.15
C LYS A 30 28.87 -1.19 17.87
N GLY A 31 28.28 -0.56 18.89
CA GLY A 31 27.07 0.24 18.78
C GLY A 31 27.24 1.39 17.80
N GLN A 32 28.31 2.17 17.93
CA GLN A 32 28.63 3.28 17.01
C GLN A 32 28.88 2.79 15.58
N THR A 33 29.66 1.72 15.41
CA THR A 33 29.92 1.11 14.10
C THR A 33 28.63 0.62 13.46
N SER A 34 27.72 0.00 14.22
CA SER A 34 26.43 -0.46 13.71
C SER A 34 25.56 0.69 13.18
N VAL A 35 25.48 1.81 13.92
CA VAL A 35 24.76 3.02 13.50
C VAL A 35 25.42 3.63 12.26
N ALA A 36 26.74 3.71 12.22
CA ALA A 36 27.47 4.25 11.08
C ALA A 36 27.27 3.41 9.81
N ASN A 37 27.30 2.08 9.92
CA ASN A 37 27.07 1.17 8.81
C ASN A 37 25.62 1.26 8.30
N LEU A 38 24.64 1.31 9.20
CA LEU A 38 23.23 1.49 8.83
C LEU A 38 23.02 2.82 8.11
N LEU A 39 23.58 3.91 8.64
CA LEU A 39 23.50 5.23 8.03
C LEU A 39 24.14 5.23 6.63
N ALA A 40 25.31 4.62 6.48
CA ALA A 40 26.00 4.52 5.19
C ALA A 40 25.18 3.70 4.19
N PHE A 41 24.56 2.60 4.63
CA PHE A 41 23.66 1.79 3.82
C PHE A 41 22.45 2.61 3.34
N ILE A 42 21.74 3.26 4.26
CA ILE A 42 20.54 4.06 3.93
C ILE A 42 20.90 5.18 2.96
N LYS A 43 21.97 5.95 3.22
CA LYS A 43 22.41 7.03 2.32
C LYS A 43 22.77 6.52 0.93
N LYS A 44 23.49 5.40 0.82
CA LYS A 44 23.86 4.79 -0.47
C LYS A 44 22.62 4.32 -1.22
N LYS A 45 21.72 3.61 -0.54
CA LYS A 45 20.44 3.16 -1.10
C LYS A 45 19.65 4.35 -1.64
N ASN A 46 19.48 5.39 -0.82
CA ASN A 46 18.70 6.57 -1.15
C ASN A 46 19.29 7.36 -2.31
N THR A 47 20.63 7.46 -2.37
CA THR A 47 21.34 8.07 -3.50
C THR A 47 21.14 7.29 -4.80
N ALA A 48 21.14 5.95 -4.73
CA ALA A 48 20.90 5.11 -5.90
C ALA A 48 19.47 5.25 -6.42
N GLU A 49 18.48 5.28 -5.52
CA GLU A 49 17.07 5.49 -5.88
C GLU A 49 16.85 6.88 -6.51
N ARG A 50 17.42 7.93 -5.93
CA ARG A 50 17.36 9.29 -6.49
C ARG A 50 17.95 9.34 -7.90
N LYS A 51 19.15 8.78 -8.09
CA LYS A 51 19.80 8.70 -9.41
C LYS A 51 18.95 7.94 -10.44
N CYS A 52 18.31 6.85 -10.02
CA CYS A 52 17.45 6.07 -10.89
C CYS A 52 16.21 6.87 -11.31
N ALA A 53 15.55 7.54 -10.35
CA ALA A 53 14.38 8.37 -10.62
C ALA A 53 14.71 9.57 -11.52
N ASP A 54 15.81 10.27 -11.25
CA ASP A 54 16.28 11.40 -12.07
C ASP A 54 16.59 10.96 -13.50
N ALA A 55 17.30 9.84 -13.68
CA ALA A 55 17.60 9.29 -15.00
C ALA A 55 16.32 8.91 -15.76
N MET A 56 15.35 8.26 -15.11
CA MET A 56 14.08 7.90 -15.73
C MET A 56 13.26 9.13 -16.15
N LEU A 57 13.21 10.17 -15.32
CA LEU A 57 12.55 11.43 -15.69
C LEU A 57 13.23 12.11 -16.88
N THR A 58 14.56 12.02 -16.96
CA THR A 58 15.34 12.56 -18.09
C THR A 58 15.01 11.79 -19.37
N TYR A 59 15.02 10.46 -19.33
CA TYR A 59 14.66 9.62 -20.49
C TYR A 59 13.23 9.83 -20.96
N LEU A 60 12.27 10.02 -20.05
CA LEU A 60 10.89 10.34 -20.41
C LEU A 60 10.80 11.67 -21.16
N GLY A 61 11.60 12.67 -20.78
CA GLY A 61 11.68 13.95 -21.50
C GLY A 61 12.33 13.83 -22.88
N GLU A 62 13.27 12.90 -23.08
CA GLU A 62 13.99 12.70 -24.34
C GLU A 62 13.18 11.90 -25.38
N VAL A 63 12.40 10.92 -24.94
CA VAL A 63 11.63 10.01 -25.83
C VAL A 63 10.45 10.72 -26.52
N GLY A 64 10.09 11.92 -26.07
CA GLY A 64 8.91 12.65 -26.53
C GLY A 64 7.61 12.03 -26.01
N GLU A 65 6.48 12.70 -26.24
CA GLU A 65 5.19 12.17 -25.80
C GLU A 65 4.81 10.95 -26.66
N LEU A 66 4.85 9.75 -26.08
CA LEU A 66 4.53 8.48 -26.77
C LEU A 66 3.19 8.51 -27.54
N GLY A 67 2.22 9.31 -27.10
CA GLY A 67 0.95 9.49 -27.80
C GLY A 67 1.00 10.34 -29.07
N GLU A 68 2.11 11.01 -29.37
CA GLU A 68 2.29 11.77 -30.62
C GLU A 68 2.37 10.87 -31.85
N PHE A 69 2.79 9.61 -31.68
CA PHE A 69 2.88 8.63 -32.76
C PHE A 69 1.52 8.00 -33.14
N GLU A 70 0.46 8.33 -32.39
CA GLU A 70 -0.88 7.77 -32.59
C GLU A 70 -1.90 8.85 -32.97
N GLU A 71 -2.91 8.43 -33.75
CA GLU A 71 -4.00 9.29 -34.20
C GLU A 71 -4.75 9.95 -33.03
N PRO A 72 -5.08 11.25 -33.14
CA PRO A 72 -5.80 11.95 -32.09
C PRO A 72 -7.16 11.31 -31.83
N GLY A 73 -7.48 11.10 -30.54
CA GLY A 73 -8.75 10.54 -30.08
C GLY A 73 -8.80 9.01 -29.99
N THR A 74 -7.76 8.29 -30.41
CA THR A 74 -7.70 6.83 -30.24
C THR A 74 -7.53 6.42 -28.79
N SER A 75 -8.10 5.28 -28.44
CA SER A 75 -7.94 4.64 -27.13
C SER A 75 -6.47 4.23 -26.88
N VAL A 76 -5.74 3.83 -27.93
CA VAL A 76 -4.30 3.54 -27.88
C VAL A 76 -3.50 4.77 -27.41
N LYS A 77 -3.72 5.93 -28.04
CA LYS A 77 -3.10 7.20 -27.62
C LYS A 77 -3.40 7.53 -26.16
N GLY A 78 -4.63 7.33 -25.72
CA GLY A 78 -5.05 7.53 -24.34
C GLY A 78 -4.27 6.65 -23.35
N VAL A 79 -4.04 5.38 -23.68
CA VAL A 79 -3.26 4.45 -22.86
C VAL A 79 -1.78 4.82 -22.84
N LEU A 80 -1.19 5.17 -23.98
CA LEU A 80 0.22 5.59 -24.07
C LEU A 80 0.48 6.85 -23.24
N ASN A 81 -0.42 7.83 -23.31
CA ASN A 81 -0.34 9.03 -22.46
C ASN A 81 -0.44 8.67 -20.98
N GLN A 82 -1.37 7.78 -20.60
CA GLN A 82 -1.48 7.33 -19.21
C GLN A 82 -0.23 6.58 -18.73
N TRP A 83 0.40 5.79 -19.60
CA TRP A 83 1.69 5.14 -19.33
C TRP A 83 2.80 6.16 -19.05
N HIS A 84 2.90 7.19 -19.88
CA HIS A 84 3.86 8.27 -19.69
C HIS A 84 3.61 9.01 -18.37
N THR A 85 2.35 9.38 -18.09
CA THR A 85 1.96 10.03 -16.82
C THR A 85 2.27 9.15 -15.62
N TYR A 86 1.97 7.84 -15.68
CA TYR A 86 2.27 6.90 -14.60
C TYR A 86 3.78 6.87 -14.27
N LEU A 87 4.64 6.71 -15.28
CA LEU A 87 6.08 6.66 -15.08
C LEU A 87 6.62 7.99 -14.57
N HIS A 88 6.12 9.11 -15.08
CA HIS A 88 6.49 10.44 -14.58
C HIS A 88 6.11 10.58 -13.09
N THR A 89 4.84 10.32 -12.74
CA THR A 89 4.35 10.44 -11.36
C THR A 89 5.09 9.49 -10.41
N LEU A 90 5.35 8.25 -10.81
CA LEU A 90 6.08 7.28 -9.99
C LEU A 90 7.48 7.79 -9.65
N ASN A 91 8.23 8.27 -10.65
CA ASN A 91 9.60 8.74 -10.42
C ASN A 91 9.65 10.09 -9.68
N THR A 92 8.71 11.01 -9.93
CA THR A 92 8.57 12.23 -9.12
C THR A 92 8.28 11.88 -7.65
N GLN A 93 7.40 10.92 -7.40
CA GLN A 93 7.09 10.47 -6.05
C GLN A 93 8.25 9.70 -5.40
N GLN A 94 9.04 8.97 -6.19
CA GLN A 94 10.29 8.37 -5.70
C GLN A 94 11.25 9.43 -5.18
N LEU A 95 11.39 10.57 -5.87
CA LEU A 95 12.23 11.67 -5.39
C LEU A 95 11.71 12.24 -4.06
N THR A 96 10.40 12.42 -3.90
CA THR A 96 9.83 12.93 -2.63
C THR A 96 10.04 11.93 -1.48
N TRP A 97 9.84 10.62 -1.70
CA TRP A 97 10.15 9.63 -0.67
C TRP A 97 11.63 9.56 -0.33
N THR A 98 12.54 9.73 -1.31
CA THR A 98 13.97 9.79 -1.00
C THR A 98 14.28 10.98 -0.09
N GLN A 99 13.60 12.11 -0.26
CA GLN A 99 13.73 13.26 0.65
C GLN A 99 13.20 12.93 2.05
N VAL A 100 12.03 12.30 2.16
CA VAL A 100 11.44 11.85 3.44
C VAL A 100 12.39 10.91 4.18
N VAL A 101 13.02 9.96 3.49
CA VAL A 101 14.01 9.05 4.09
C VAL A 101 15.27 9.80 4.53
N ASP A 102 15.75 10.77 3.75
CA ASP A 102 16.90 11.59 4.16
C ASP A 102 16.59 12.41 5.42
N GLU A 103 15.41 13.03 5.48
CA GLU A 103 15.02 13.94 6.57
C GLU A 103 14.62 13.21 7.85
N HIS A 104 13.84 12.15 7.75
CA HIS A 104 13.25 11.50 8.92
C HIS A 104 13.94 10.20 9.34
N VAL A 105 14.82 9.63 8.50
CA VAL A 105 15.59 8.43 8.86
C VAL A 105 17.08 8.75 8.92
N ALA A 106 17.67 9.29 7.85
CA ALA A 106 19.12 9.50 7.82
C ALA A 106 19.58 10.62 8.77
N ARG A 107 18.87 11.75 8.84
CA ARG A 107 19.25 12.89 9.70
C ARG A 107 19.17 12.57 11.20
N PRO A 108 18.12 11.91 11.72
CA PRO A 108 18.10 11.47 13.12
C PRO A 108 19.22 10.46 13.43
N LEU A 109 19.53 9.56 12.50
CA LEU A 109 20.66 8.62 12.68
C LEU A 109 22.02 9.32 12.74
N VAL A 110 22.22 10.41 11.98
CA VAL A 110 23.42 11.25 12.09
C VAL A 110 23.49 11.88 13.49
N SER A 111 22.40 12.52 13.92
CA SER A 111 22.34 13.16 15.24
C SER A 111 22.57 12.17 16.37
N LEU A 112 21.95 10.98 16.30
CA LEU A 112 22.16 9.90 17.27
C LEU A 112 23.62 9.43 17.30
N LYS A 113 24.26 9.29 16.14
CA LYS A 113 25.68 8.92 16.07
C LYS A 113 26.56 9.97 16.75
N GLU A 114 26.34 11.25 16.46
CA GLU A 114 27.15 12.35 17.03
C GLU A 114 26.94 12.48 18.54
N ALA A 115 25.68 12.45 18.99
CA ALA A 115 25.32 12.52 20.40
C ALA A 115 25.88 11.34 21.19
N SER A 116 25.72 10.10 20.70
CA SER A 116 26.28 8.91 21.37
C SER A 116 27.81 8.94 21.42
N THR A 117 28.48 9.39 20.36
CA THR A 117 29.94 9.52 20.33
C THR A 117 30.43 10.51 21.38
N SER A 118 29.85 11.71 21.41
CA SER A 118 30.22 12.73 22.40
C SER A 118 29.95 12.24 23.83
N TYR A 119 28.80 11.63 24.06
CA TYR A 119 28.40 11.18 25.40
C TYR A 119 29.32 10.08 25.94
N ILE A 120 29.65 9.08 25.12
CA ILE A 120 30.57 8.00 25.50
C ILE A 120 31.96 8.56 25.82
N GLN A 121 32.45 9.54 25.04
CA GLN A 121 33.74 10.19 25.31
C GLN A 121 33.73 10.93 26.65
N THR A 122 32.64 11.63 26.99
CA THR A 122 32.50 12.30 28.29
C THR A 122 32.53 11.30 29.44
N LEU A 123 31.80 10.18 29.33
CA LEU A 123 31.80 9.13 30.36
C LEU A 123 33.19 8.49 30.54
N GLN A 124 33.91 8.25 29.44
CA GLN A 124 35.28 7.76 29.48
C GLN A 124 36.24 8.73 30.18
N ALA A 125 36.11 10.03 29.89
CA ALA A 125 36.93 11.06 30.50
C ALA A 125 36.71 11.19 32.01
N GLU A 126 35.45 11.13 32.47
CA GLU A 126 35.14 11.18 33.91
C GLU A 126 35.68 9.95 34.65
N LEU A 127 35.57 8.75 34.06
CA LEU A 127 36.11 7.54 34.69
C LEU A 127 37.65 7.58 34.74
N ALA A 128 38.30 8.06 33.67
CA ALA A 128 39.75 8.23 33.63
C ALA A 128 40.22 9.19 34.74
N ARG A 129 39.55 10.35 34.87
CA ARG A 129 39.84 11.33 35.92
C ARG A 129 39.79 10.73 37.32
N VAL A 130 38.74 10.00 37.63
CA VAL A 130 38.57 9.40 38.98
C VAL A 130 39.56 8.25 39.22
N ASN A 131 39.95 7.51 38.19
CA ASN A 131 41.03 6.52 38.29
C ASN A 131 42.41 7.16 38.50
N ASP A 132 42.68 8.31 37.88
CA ASP A 132 43.92 9.04 38.09
C ASP A 132 44.00 9.58 39.53
N GLU A 133 42.88 10.11 40.07
CA GLU A 133 42.76 10.54 41.47
C GLU A 133 43.01 9.36 42.44
N TYR A 134 42.43 8.18 42.15
CA TYR A 134 42.68 6.96 42.92
C TYR A 134 44.16 6.55 42.88
N THR A 135 44.78 6.55 41.70
CA THR A 135 46.17 6.14 41.52
C THR A 135 47.13 7.07 42.27
N ALA A 136 46.85 8.38 42.28
CA ALA A 136 47.61 9.37 43.04
C ALA A 136 47.47 9.15 44.56
N ALA A 137 46.25 8.92 45.05
CA ALA A 137 45.99 8.64 46.47
C ALA A 137 46.65 7.33 46.92
N GLU A 138 46.64 6.30 46.07
CA GLU A 138 47.31 5.01 46.35
C GLU A 138 48.83 5.20 46.45
N ALA A 139 49.43 5.95 45.52
CA ALA A 139 50.86 6.26 45.56
C ALA A 139 51.24 7.06 46.81
N GLN A 140 50.42 8.03 47.21
CA GLN A 140 50.62 8.81 48.44
C GLN A 140 50.58 7.91 49.68
N GLN A 141 49.62 6.98 49.76
CA GLN A 141 49.52 6.05 50.88
C GLN A 141 50.70 5.08 50.95
N ARG A 142 51.19 4.58 49.81
CA ARG A 142 52.40 3.75 49.77
C ARG A 142 53.61 4.52 50.29
N LYS A 143 53.82 5.74 49.81
CA LYS A 143 54.92 6.61 50.28
C LYS A 143 54.84 6.90 51.79
N ALA A 144 53.66 7.23 52.31
CA ALA A 144 53.46 7.50 53.73
C ALA A 144 53.68 6.24 54.59
N LYS A 145 53.33 5.05 54.05
CA LYS A 145 53.65 3.77 54.69
C LYS A 145 55.16 3.55 54.76
N ASP A 146 55.88 3.71 53.66
CA ASP A 146 57.33 3.49 53.61
C ASP A 146 58.07 4.43 54.58
N VAL A 147 57.70 5.72 54.62
CA VAL A 147 58.28 6.70 55.56
C VAL A 147 58.02 6.31 57.02
N CYS A 148 56.80 5.84 57.33
CA CYS A 148 56.46 5.39 58.67
C CYS A 148 57.23 4.12 59.08
N ASP A 149 57.44 3.19 58.13
CA ASP A 149 58.17 1.95 58.38
C ASP A 149 59.66 2.23 58.61
N VAL A 150 60.27 3.18 57.87
CA VAL A 150 61.64 3.66 58.13
C VAL A 150 61.75 4.37 59.48
N ALA A 151 60.84 5.31 59.78
CA ALA A 151 60.86 6.02 61.06
C ALA A 151 60.75 5.08 62.27
N ARG A 152 59.99 3.98 62.14
CA ARG A 152 59.90 2.93 63.16
C ARG A 152 61.20 2.17 63.34
N GLN A 153 61.86 1.79 62.24
CA GLN A 153 63.18 1.15 62.30
C GLN A 153 64.21 2.07 62.96
N ASP A 154 64.24 3.35 62.59
CA ASP A 154 65.15 4.33 63.18
C ASP A 154 64.92 4.52 64.69
N PHE A 155 63.65 4.48 65.12
CA PHE A 155 63.29 4.52 66.54
C PHE A 155 63.73 3.25 67.28
N GLU A 156 63.46 2.07 66.74
CA GLU A 156 63.91 0.79 67.30
C GLU A 156 65.43 0.74 67.44
N ASP A 157 66.16 1.13 66.39
CA ASP A 157 67.62 1.26 66.39
C ASP A 157 68.12 2.26 67.45
N ALA A 158 67.44 3.39 67.60
CA ALA A 158 67.81 4.40 68.59
C ALA A 158 67.60 3.90 70.02
N VAL A 159 66.51 3.15 70.27
CA VAL A 159 66.21 2.53 71.55
C VAL A 159 67.23 1.45 71.89
N ILE A 160 67.55 0.55 70.95
CA ILE A 160 68.57 -0.50 71.15
C ILE A 160 69.92 0.12 71.49
N ARG A 161 70.37 1.13 70.72
CA ARG A 161 71.64 1.83 71.01
C ARG A 161 71.66 2.55 72.35
N GLN A 162 70.53 3.08 72.79
CA GLN A 162 70.43 3.68 74.12
C GLN A 162 70.52 2.62 75.22
N ASP A 163 69.84 1.48 75.03
CA ASP A 163 69.82 0.37 75.98
C ASP A 163 71.21 -0.27 76.13
N ASP A 164 71.89 -0.55 75.01
CA ASP A 164 73.26 -1.07 74.98
C ASP A 164 74.20 -0.13 75.76
N ALA A 165 74.14 1.18 75.49
CA ALA A 165 74.97 2.19 76.15
C ALA A 165 74.69 2.34 77.66
N LEU A 166 73.48 2.03 78.12
CA LEU A 166 73.13 2.03 79.55
C LEU A 166 73.72 0.83 80.30
N HIS A 167 73.97 -0.28 79.61
CA HIS A 167 74.51 -1.51 80.18
C HIS A 167 76.05 -1.62 80.07
N GLU A 168 76.69 -0.76 79.25
CA GLU A 168 78.15 -0.70 79.12
C GLU A 168 78.84 0.08 80.25
N ILE A 169 79.94 -0.47 80.78
CA ILE A 169 80.74 0.19 81.81
C ILE A 169 81.69 1.21 81.16
N GLY A 170 81.56 2.49 81.53
CA GLY A 170 82.49 3.55 81.12
C GLY A 170 81.91 4.58 80.14
N VAL A 171 80.62 4.51 79.80
CA VAL A 171 79.96 5.51 78.94
C VAL A 171 79.78 6.84 79.69
N PRO A 172 80.24 7.98 79.14
CA PRO A 172 80.05 9.29 79.76
C PRO A 172 78.57 9.74 79.83
N SER A 173 78.19 10.48 80.88
CA SER A 173 76.81 10.96 81.08
C SER A 173 76.25 11.83 79.94
N PHE A 174 77.11 12.62 79.27
CA PHE A 174 76.68 13.44 78.13
C PHE A 174 76.30 12.61 76.90
N GLU A 175 76.92 11.44 76.71
CA GLU A 175 76.59 10.51 75.62
C GLU A 175 75.23 9.84 75.86
N LEU A 176 74.94 9.44 77.11
CA LEU A 176 73.63 8.95 77.51
C LEU A 176 72.53 10.00 77.30
N GLN A 177 72.81 11.26 77.62
CA GLN A 177 71.87 12.37 77.39
C GLN A 177 71.63 12.61 75.89
N ARG A 178 72.67 12.49 75.05
CA ARG A 178 72.55 12.60 73.59
C ARG A 178 71.72 11.48 73.00
N LEU A 179 71.90 10.23 73.44
CA LEU A 179 71.11 9.08 72.99
C LEU A 179 69.65 9.19 73.43
N ALA A 180 69.39 9.59 74.68
CA ALA A 180 68.03 9.85 75.17
C ALA A 180 67.32 10.95 74.37
N TYR A 181 68.03 12.02 73.97
CA TYR A 181 67.49 13.04 73.08
C TYR A 181 67.16 12.47 71.70
N ARG A 182 68.03 11.63 71.12
CA ARG A 182 67.80 10.98 69.82
C ARG A 182 66.56 10.07 69.83
N VAL A 183 66.37 9.29 70.90
CA VAL A 183 65.17 8.46 71.07
C VAL A 183 63.92 9.32 71.12
N LYS A 184 63.93 10.41 71.90
CA LYS A 184 62.80 11.34 71.97
C LYS A 184 62.49 12.02 70.63
N THR A 185 63.50 12.37 69.84
CA THR A 185 63.27 12.94 68.49
C THR A 185 62.71 11.90 67.53
N ALA A 186 63.24 10.67 67.56
CA ALA A 186 62.73 9.57 66.74
C ALA A 186 61.29 9.19 67.13
N GLU A 187 60.94 9.23 68.42
CA GLU A 187 59.57 9.02 68.91
C GLU A 187 58.59 10.05 68.33
N LEU A 188 58.97 11.33 68.33
CA LEU A 188 58.15 12.40 67.73
C LEU A 188 57.98 12.21 66.22
N GLU A 189 59.02 11.75 65.52
CA GLU A 189 59.00 11.48 64.09
C GLU A 189 58.15 10.25 63.73
N VAL A 190 58.18 9.20 64.55
CA VAL A 190 57.25 8.06 64.46
C VAL A 190 55.81 8.53 64.68
N ASN A 191 55.54 9.32 65.72
CA ASN A 191 54.20 9.83 65.99
C ASN A 191 53.65 10.69 64.84
N ARG A 192 54.50 11.55 64.26
CA ARG A 192 54.16 12.35 63.08
C ARG A 192 53.88 11.48 61.85
N SER A 193 54.78 10.54 61.53
CA SER A 193 54.63 9.68 60.35
C SER A 193 53.43 8.72 60.47
N VAL A 194 53.09 8.27 61.68
CA VAL A 194 51.87 7.50 61.96
C VAL A 194 50.62 8.33 61.72
N ALA A 195 50.59 9.60 62.14
CA ALA A 195 49.49 10.51 61.87
C ALA A 195 49.33 10.80 60.37
N GLU A 196 50.43 11.07 59.65
CA GLU A 196 50.44 11.28 58.21
C GLU A 196 49.98 10.03 57.44
N LYS A 197 50.41 8.83 57.84
CA LYS A 197 49.94 7.54 57.29
C LYS A 197 48.45 7.29 57.55
N ALA A 198 47.94 7.67 58.73
CA ALA A 198 46.52 7.57 59.04
C ALA A 198 45.68 8.52 58.18
N GLN A 199 46.14 9.75 57.97
CA GLN A 199 45.50 10.74 57.10
C GLN A 199 45.52 10.31 55.62
N ALA A 200 46.63 9.79 55.13
CA ALA A 200 46.71 9.27 53.76
C ALA A 200 45.81 8.04 53.57
N LYS A 201 45.63 7.21 54.62
CA LYS A 201 44.71 6.06 54.58
C LYS A 201 43.25 6.51 54.52
N THR A 202 42.85 7.50 55.32
CA THR A 202 41.47 8.02 55.27
C THR A 202 41.18 8.69 53.94
N HIS A 203 42.14 9.43 53.38
CA HIS A 203 42.02 10.00 52.04
C HIS A 203 41.85 8.92 50.97
N LEU A 204 42.68 7.87 50.97
CA LEU A 204 42.56 6.75 50.04
C LEU A 204 41.19 6.07 50.14
N LEU A 205 40.68 5.84 51.35
CA LEU A 205 39.35 5.26 51.54
C LEU A 205 38.25 6.14 50.96
N GLN A 206 38.32 7.46 51.15
CA GLN A 206 37.37 8.40 50.56
C GLN A 206 37.42 8.36 49.02
N THR A 207 38.62 8.33 48.44
CA THR A 207 38.79 8.24 46.98
C THR A 207 38.32 6.91 46.41
N ILE A 208 38.45 5.80 47.14
CA ILE A 208 37.89 4.50 46.73
C ILE A 208 36.36 4.58 46.69
N VAL A 209 35.73 5.15 47.72
CA VAL A 209 34.27 5.29 47.78
C VAL A 209 33.77 6.18 46.64
N SER A 210 34.40 7.34 46.40
CA SER A 210 34.00 8.21 45.30
C SER A 210 34.19 7.55 43.92
N ARG A 211 35.24 6.74 43.75
CA ARG A 211 35.46 5.93 42.54
C ARG A 211 34.37 4.89 42.32
N ASP A 212 34.00 4.17 43.36
CA ASP A 212 32.99 3.11 43.25
C ASP A 212 31.60 3.72 42.97
N GLU A 213 31.26 4.84 43.62
CA GLU A 213 30.04 5.61 43.34
C GLU A 213 30.02 6.15 41.91
N MET A 214 31.12 6.74 41.44
CA MET A 214 31.23 7.24 40.07
C MET A 214 31.14 6.10 39.06
N SER A 215 31.81 4.98 39.33
CA SER A 215 31.77 3.79 38.47
C SER A 215 30.34 3.28 38.30
N MET A 216 29.60 3.16 39.41
CA MET A 216 28.18 2.78 39.39
C MET A 216 27.34 3.79 38.60
N ALA A 217 27.55 5.10 38.81
CA ALA A 217 26.82 6.15 38.10
C ALA A 217 27.09 6.10 36.60
N VAL A 218 28.35 5.93 36.18
CA VAL A 218 28.76 5.82 34.77
C VAL A 218 28.16 4.56 34.12
N SER A 219 28.13 3.42 34.83
CA SER A 219 27.49 2.20 34.31
C SER A 219 26.00 2.40 34.07
N VAL A 220 25.27 3.02 35.00
CA VAL A 220 23.82 3.30 34.83
C VAL A 220 23.58 4.32 33.71
N ALA A 221 24.40 5.36 33.63
CA ALA A 221 24.35 6.38 32.60
C ALA A 221 24.56 5.77 31.20
N TYR A 222 25.56 4.89 31.08
CA TYR A 222 25.80 4.15 29.85
C TYR A 222 24.62 3.25 29.48
N GLN A 223 24.07 2.49 30.44
CA GLN A 223 22.93 1.62 30.19
C GLN A 223 21.76 2.39 29.59
N ARG A 224 21.39 3.53 30.19
CA ARG A 224 20.31 4.38 29.68
C ARG A 224 20.59 4.90 28.28
N ALA A 225 21.81 5.40 28.04
CA ALA A 225 22.18 5.88 26.70
C ALA A 225 22.11 4.77 25.65
N GLU A 226 22.46 3.53 26.02
CA GLU A 226 22.39 2.38 25.14
C GLU A 226 20.93 1.92 24.89
N GLU A 227 20.05 2.00 25.89
CA GLU A 227 18.60 1.79 25.75
C GLU A 227 17.98 2.83 24.82
N GLU A 228 18.23 4.12 25.07
CA GLU A 228 17.75 5.23 24.24
C GLU A 228 18.25 5.11 22.78
N ARG A 229 19.51 4.73 22.59
CA ARG A 229 20.08 4.49 21.25
C ARG A 229 19.34 3.38 20.52
N ARG A 230 19.01 2.27 21.21
CA ARG A 230 18.27 1.14 20.63
C ARG A 230 16.84 1.53 20.27
N ASP A 231 16.17 2.30 21.14
CA ASP A 231 14.82 2.78 20.90
C ASP A 231 14.75 3.72 19.70
N GLN A 232 15.69 4.68 19.62
CA GLN A 232 15.80 5.59 18.47
C GLN A 232 16.10 4.84 17.17
N LEU A 233 17.01 3.86 17.21
CA LEU A 233 17.26 2.98 16.06
C LEU A 233 16.00 2.23 15.64
N GLY A 234 15.28 1.65 16.60
CA GLY A 234 14.04 0.94 16.36
C GLY A 234 12.97 1.85 15.73
N ALA A 235 12.85 3.09 16.20
CA ALA A 235 11.94 4.08 15.64
C ALA A 235 12.30 4.43 14.19
N CYS A 236 13.58 4.72 13.91
CA CYS A 236 14.07 5.01 12.56
C CYS A 236 13.81 3.83 11.58
N MET A 237 14.06 2.60 12.02
CA MET A 237 13.81 1.41 11.19
C MET A 237 12.32 1.19 10.91
N LYS A 238 11.46 1.40 11.92
CA LYS A 238 10.00 1.33 11.76
C LYS A 238 9.50 2.39 10.77
N LEU A 239 10.04 3.60 10.84
CA LEU A 239 9.68 4.67 9.92
C LEU A 239 10.15 4.38 8.49
N TRP A 240 11.37 3.87 8.32
CA TRP A 240 11.82 3.44 7.00
C TRP A 240 10.90 2.37 6.42
N LEU A 241 10.52 1.37 7.22
CA LEU A 241 9.59 0.33 6.82
C LEU A 241 8.19 0.87 6.47
N SER A 242 7.69 1.89 7.19
CA SER A 242 6.40 2.50 6.84
C SER A 242 6.45 3.23 5.51
N VAL A 243 7.54 3.97 5.23
CA VAL A 243 7.73 4.65 3.94
C VAL A 243 7.76 3.63 2.79
N GLU A 244 8.48 2.52 2.93
CA GLU A 244 8.50 1.45 1.90
C GLU A 244 7.10 0.83 1.68
N LYS A 245 6.35 0.60 2.76
CA LYS A 245 4.98 0.09 2.65
C LYS A 245 4.05 1.06 1.93
N GLU A 246 4.18 2.35 2.21
CA GLU A 246 3.41 3.40 1.53
C GLU A 246 3.78 3.50 0.05
N HIS A 247 5.06 3.37 -0.27
CA HIS A 247 5.53 3.31 -1.66
C HIS A 247 4.87 2.17 -2.45
N ILE A 248 4.86 0.95 -1.89
CA ILE A 248 4.24 -0.20 -2.54
C ILE A 248 2.74 0.03 -2.77
N LYS A 249 2.02 0.51 -1.75
CA LYS A 249 0.58 0.79 -1.85
C LYS A 249 0.27 1.85 -2.90
N PHE A 250 1.08 2.90 -2.96
CA PHE A 250 0.95 3.94 -3.98
C PHE A 250 1.12 3.35 -5.38
N ARG A 251 2.17 2.56 -5.59
CA ARG A 251 2.46 1.91 -6.88
C ARG A 251 1.34 0.97 -7.30
N GLU A 252 0.81 0.18 -6.38
CA GLU A 252 -0.32 -0.72 -6.62
C GLU A 252 -1.55 0.07 -7.12
N LYS A 253 -1.93 1.15 -6.44
CA LYS A 253 -3.05 2.00 -6.84
C LYS A 253 -2.87 2.60 -8.24
N GLN A 254 -1.65 3.04 -8.56
CA GLN A 254 -1.34 3.60 -9.87
C GLN A 254 -1.39 2.54 -10.99
N LEU A 255 -0.92 1.32 -10.71
CA LEU A 255 -1.00 0.21 -11.65
C LEU A 255 -2.46 -0.23 -11.91
N GLN A 256 -3.31 -0.24 -10.87
CA GLN A 256 -4.75 -0.52 -11.04
C GLN A 256 -5.43 0.52 -11.94
N GLN A 257 -5.05 1.81 -11.83
CA GLN A 257 -5.54 2.84 -12.74
C GLN A 257 -5.09 2.57 -14.18
N LEU A 258 -3.81 2.23 -14.36
CA LEU A 258 -3.25 1.91 -15.68
C LEU A 258 -3.96 0.71 -16.33
N GLU A 259 -4.22 -0.35 -15.55
CA GLU A 259 -4.95 -1.53 -15.99
C GLU A 259 -6.36 -1.17 -16.47
N ALA A 260 -7.08 -0.31 -15.74
CA ALA A 260 -8.41 0.16 -16.15
C ALA A 260 -8.40 0.95 -17.46
N HIS A 261 -7.29 1.62 -17.81
CA HIS A 261 -7.13 2.26 -19.12
C HIS A 261 -6.84 1.24 -20.23
N VAL A 262 -5.99 0.26 -19.98
CA VAL A 262 -5.68 -0.83 -20.95
C VAL A 262 -6.92 -1.67 -21.26
N VAL A 263 -7.72 -2.02 -20.25
CA VAL A 263 -8.96 -2.81 -20.43
C VAL A 263 -10.01 -2.03 -21.24
N ARG A 264 -9.99 -0.69 -21.21
CA ARG A 264 -10.90 0.17 -21.97
C ARG A 264 -10.47 0.40 -23.42
N MET A 265 -9.37 -0.19 -23.88
CA MET A 265 -8.97 -0.09 -25.28
C MET A 265 -10.04 -0.68 -26.19
N ASP A 266 -10.49 0.11 -27.17
CA ASP A 266 -11.52 -0.30 -28.12
C ASP A 266 -10.98 -0.28 -29.55
N ARG A 267 -10.60 -1.47 -30.03
CA ARG A 267 -10.15 -1.66 -31.41
C ARG A 267 -11.20 -1.21 -32.42
N ALA A 268 -12.48 -1.47 -32.17
CA ALA A 268 -13.53 -1.19 -33.14
C ALA A 268 -13.77 0.32 -33.27
N GLY A 269 -13.85 1.03 -32.14
CA GLY A 269 -13.92 2.49 -32.08
C GLY A 269 -12.72 3.16 -32.73
N ASP A 270 -11.50 2.69 -32.44
CA ASP A 270 -10.28 3.30 -32.98
C ASP A 270 -10.19 3.16 -34.51
N VAL A 271 -10.57 2.01 -35.07
CA VAL A 271 -10.62 1.81 -36.53
C VAL A 271 -11.71 2.68 -37.18
N GLN A 272 -12.87 2.84 -36.53
CA GLN A 272 -13.91 3.74 -37.02
C GLN A 272 -13.47 5.20 -37.01
N LEU A 273 -12.76 5.62 -35.97
CA LEU A 273 -12.19 6.96 -35.87
C LEU A 273 -11.14 7.20 -36.97
N LEU A 274 -10.28 6.21 -37.24
CA LEU A 274 -9.32 6.28 -38.33
C LEU A 274 -10.01 6.48 -39.69
N ILE A 275 -11.06 5.68 -39.96
CA ILE A 275 -11.88 5.79 -41.19
C ILE A 275 -12.52 7.18 -41.27
N HIS A 276 -13.05 7.68 -40.15
CA HIS A 276 -13.69 9.00 -40.09
C HIS A 276 -12.68 10.13 -40.40
N ASN A 277 -11.53 10.14 -39.73
CA ASN A 277 -10.49 11.15 -39.88
C ASN A 277 -9.91 11.22 -41.31
N HIS A 278 -9.85 10.07 -42.00
CA HIS A 278 -9.29 9.96 -43.35
C HIS A 278 -10.34 9.86 -44.46
N ARG A 279 -11.62 10.03 -44.14
CA ARG A 279 -12.69 9.93 -45.13
C ARG A 279 -12.61 11.10 -46.11
N HIS A 280 -12.14 10.84 -47.33
CA HIS A 280 -12.24 11.78 -48.43
C HIS A 280 -13.50 11.49 -49.26
N PRO A 281 -14.44 12.44 -49.43
CA PRO A 281 -15.70 12.20 -50.16
C PRO A 281 -15.47 11.80 -51.62
N ASP A 282 -14.38 12.25 -52.23
CA ASP A 282 -14.04 11.97 -53.63
C ASP A 282 -13.31 10.63 -53.86
N ASN A 283 -12.83 9.99 -52.79
CA ASN A 283 -12.02 8.76 -52.86
C ASN A 283 -12.85 7.57 -52.39
N LEU A 284 -13.93 7.29 -53.12
CA LEU A 284 -14.80 6.16 -52.87
C LEU A 284 -14.24 4.91 -53.55
N HIS A 285 -13.57 4.04 -52.79
CA HIS A 285 -13.42 2.65 -53.22
C HIS A 285 -14.84 2.11 -53.47
N PHE A 286 -15.08 1.46 -54.62
CA PHE A 286 -16.40 1.07 -55.17
C PHE A 286 -17.07 2.02 -56.18
N GLN A 287 -16.41 3.08 -56.66
CA GLN A 287 -16.90 3.85 -57.83
C GLN A 287 -17.30 2.95 -59.02
N GLY A 288 -16.50 1.93 -59.34
CA GLY A 288 -16.82 0.97 -60.40
C GLY A 288 -18.09 0.13 -60.14
N LYS A 289 -18.36 -0.24 -58.88
CA LYS A 289 -19.57 -0.99 -58.52
C LYS A 289 -20.81 -0.08 -58.54
N ALA A 290 -20.67 1.16 -58.08
CA ALA A 290 -21.72 2.18 -58.16
C ALA A 290 -22.06 2.51 -59.62
N LEU A 291 -21.04 2.70 -60.47
CA LEU A 291 -21.22 2.90 -61.91
C LEU A 291 -21.86 1.67 -62.58
N SER A 292 -21.46 0.44 -62.22
CA SER A 292 -22.08 -0.77 -62.78
C SER A 292 -23.56 -0.94 -62.39
N LEU A 293 -23.97 -0.46 -61.20
CA LEU A 293 -25.36 -0.47 -60.77
C LEU A 293 -26.19 0.60 -61.47
N LEU A 294 -25.60 1.77 -61.73
CA LEU A 294 -26.22 2.83 -62.52
C LEU A 294 -26.37 2.41 -63.99
N ASP A 295 -25.36 1.76 -64.55
CA ASP A 295 -25.38 1.23 -65.93
C ASP A 295 -26.43 0.13 -66.08
N TRP A 296 -26.53 -0.77 -65.10
CA TRP A 296 -27.62 -1.77 -65.00
C TRP A 296 -28.99 -1.11 -64.86
N GLN A 297 -29.13 -0.02 -64.10
CA GLN A 297 -30.38 0.72 -64.00
C GLN A 297 -30.76 1.41 -65.30
N TRP A 298 -29.81 2.00 -66.02
CA TRP A 298 -30.06 2.65 -67.31
C TRP A 298 -30.47 1.64 -68.38
N THR A 299 -29.74 0.52 -68.49
CA THR A 299 -30.09 -0.56 -69.43
C THR A 299 -31.46 -1.17 -69.14
N ASN A 300 -31.85 -1.33 -67.86
CA ASN A 300 -33.19 -1.83 -67.53
C ASN A 300 -34.30 -0.77 -67.56
N GLN A 301 -33.98 0.52 -67.48
CA GLN A 301 -34.96 1.60 -67.73
C GLN A 301 -35.30 1.70 -69.23
N GLU A 302 -34.34 1.44 -70.11
CA GLU A 302 -34.57 1.41 -71.55
C GLU A 302 -35.45 0.21 -71.98
N GLU A 303 -35.37 -0.94 -71.29
CA GLU A 303 -36.24 -2.09 -71.55
C GLU A 303 -37.68 -1.93 -71.01
N MET A 304 -37.95 -0.92 -70.18
CA MET A 304 -39.28 -0.67 -69.57
C MET A 304 -40.12 0.42 -70.26
N THR A 305 -39.90 0.69 -71.55
CA THR A 305 -40.88 1.40 -72.38
C THR A 305 -41.12 0.68 -73.71
N PRO A 306 -42.39 0.37 -74.05
CA PRO A 306 -43.12 1.34 -74.88
C PRO A 306 -44.62 1.55 -74.57
N LEU A 307 -45.04 2.80 -74.84
CA LEU A 307 -46.36 3.29 -75.30
C LEU A 307 -47.58 3.24 -74.36
N SER A 308 -48.02 4.40 -73.86
CA SER A 308 -49.10 5.18 -74.51
C SER A 308 -49.56 6.39 -73.67
N HIS A 309 -49.95 7.43 -74.40
CA HIS A 309 -50.40 8.75 -73.95
C HIS A 309 -51.54 8.75 -72.92
N THR A 310 -51.46 9.65 -71.93
CA THR A 310 -52.54 10.59 -71.58
C THR A 310 -51.98 11.64 -70.60
N LEU A 311 -52.02 12.91 -71.01
CA LEU A 311 -51.79 14.07 -70.14
C LEU A 311 -52.92 14.14 -69.10
N PRO A 312 -52.63 14.53 -67.85
CA PRO A 312 -52.90 15.93 -67.50
C PRO A 312 -51.92 16.57 -66.50
N GLY A 313 -51.73 17.88 -66.68
CA GLY A 313 -51.64 18.80 -65.55
C GLY A 313 -50.25 19.14 -65.04
N SER A 314 -49.72 20.25 -65.55
CA SER A 314 -48.71 21.08 -64.88
C SER A 314 -48.96 21.16 -63.37
N ARG A 315 -48.01 20.68 -62.56
CA ARG A 315 -47.90 21.02 -61.14
C ARG A 315 -46.44 21.29 -60.80
N THR A 316 -46.19 22.58 -60.64
CA THR A 316 -45.10 23.18 -59.90
C THR A 316 -44.82 22.43 -58.60
N TRP A 317 -43.55 22.11 -58.39
CA TRP A 317 -43.05 21.54 -57.15
C TRP A 317 -43.17 22.59 -56.03
N THR A 318 -43.89 22.23 -54.97
CA THR A 318 -43.85 22.92 -53.67
C THR A 318 -43.54 21.88 -52.59
N PRO A 319 -42.69 22.21 -51.60
CA PRO A 319 -42.28 21.25 -50.58
C PRO A 319 -43.41 21.06 -49.55
N PRO A 320 -43.65 19.84 -49.04
CA PRO A 320 -44.62 19.63 -47.98
C PRO A 320 -44.01 19.94 -46.60
N PRO A 321 -44.77 20.60 -45.70
CA PRO A 321 -44.43 20.75 -44.28
C PRO A 321 -44.83 19.48 -43.49
N PRO A 322 -44.42 19.35 -42.22
CA PRO A 322 -44.49 18.09 -41.50
C PRO A 322 -45.84 17.87 -40.79
N THR A 323 -45.96 16.64 -40.27
CA THR A 323 -46.73 16.17 -39.11
C THR A 323 -48.16 15.62 -39.25
N THR A 324 -48.28 14.46 -38.58
CA THR A 324 -49.39 13.95 -37.74
C THR A 324 -50.62 13.29 -38.39
N THR A 325 -50.66 11.97 -38.16
CA THR A 325 -51.75 11.17 -37.53
C THR A 325 -53.19 11.41 -38.00
N THR A 326 -53.87 10.36 -38.50
CA THR A 326 -55.14 9.81 -37.99
C THR A 326 -55.69 8.71 -38.93
N THR A 327 -55.73 7.49 -38.40
CA THR A 327 -56.72 6.40 -38.49
C THR A 327 -57.81 6.39 -39.58
N ALA A 328 -57.91 5.28 -40.34
CA ALA A 328 -59.17 4.62 -40.73
C ALA A 328 -58.95 3.18 -41.27
N HIS A 329 -59.67 2.23 -40.65
CA HIS A 329 -59.76 0.77 -40.87
C HIS A 329 -60.15 0.29 -42.29
N LEU A 330 -59.67 -0.85 -42.83
CA LEU A 330 -60.15 -2.28 -42.74
C LEU A 330 -59.29 -3.14 -43.73
N PRO A 331 -59.28 -4.50 -43.74
CA PRO A 331 -59.64 -5.52 -42.74
C PRO A 331 -58.52 -6.56 -42.44
N HIS A 332 -58.73 -7.27 -41.33
CA HIS A 332 -57.94 -8.30 -40.62
C HIS A 332 -57.41 -9.50 -41.45
N GLU A 333 -56.09 -9.73 -41.39
CA GLU A 333 -55.45 -11.05 -41.27
C GLU A 333 -54.73 -11.11 -39.89
N PRO A 334 -54.39 -12.27 -39.31
CA PRO A 334 -54.09 -12.37 -37.88
C PRO A 334 -52.70 -11.83 -37.55
N ASP A 335 -52.63 -10.58 -37.09
CA ASP A 335 -51.44 -9.93 -36.54
C ASP A 335 -51.08 -10.51 -35.16
N VAL A 336 -50.35 -11.63 -35.17
CA VAL A 336 -49.63 -12.13 -33.98
C VAL A 336 -48.24 -11.48 -33.76
N PRO A 337 -47.49 -10.94 -34.77
CA PRO A 337 -46.10 -10.50 -34.52
C PRO A 337 -45.94 -9.11 -33.87
N HIS A 338 -46.97 -8.25 -33.83
CA HIS A 338 -46.86 -6.91 -33.23
C HIS A 338 -47.15 -6.85 -31.73
N ASP A 339 -47.87 -7.85 -31.20
CA ASP A 339 -48.37 -7.81 -29.83
C ASP A 339 -47.27 -8.13 -28.80
N LEU A 340 -46.36 -9.06 -29.12
CA LEU A 340 -45.24 -9.43 -28.23
C LEU A 340 -44.23 -8.29 -28.04
N ALA A 341 -43.95 -7.53 -29.11
CA ALA A 341 -43.02 -6.42 -29.05
C ALA A 341 -43.58 -5.25 -28.24
N ALA A 342 -44.86 -4.92 -28.44
CA ALA A 342 -45.57 -3.90 -27.66
C ALA A 342 -45.68 -4.30 -26.18
N LEU A 343 -46.01 -5.57 -25.89
CA LEU A 343 -46.11 -6.08 -24.53
C LEU A 343 -44.78 -6.02 -23.78
N LEU A 344 -43.68 -6.47 -24.40
CA LEU A 344 -42.37 -6.42 -23.77
C LEU A 344 -41.89 -4.99 -23.53
N SER A 345 -42.17 -4.05 -24.46
CA SER A 345 -41.84 -2.64 -24.29
C SER A 345 -42.68 -1.95 -23.20
N SER A 346 -43.96 -2.33 -23.03
CA SER A 346 -44.84 -1.76 -22.00
C SER A 346 -44.33 -1.94 -20.56
N HIS A 347 -43.48 -2.95 -20.33
CA HIS A 347 -42.85 -3.21 -19.04
C HIS A 347 -41.82 -2.14 -18.64
N PHE A 348 -41.38 -1.29 -19.58
CA PHE A 348 -40.34 -0.28 -19.38
C PHE A 348 -40.85 1.17 -19.41
N ASP A 349 -42.15 1.38 -19.68
CA ASP A 349 -42.76 2.71 -19.67
C ASP A 349 -43.06 3.21 -18.24
N ASP A 350 -42.85 4.51 -18.01
CA ASP A 350 -43.03 5.19 -16.70
C ASP A 350 -44.51 5.44 -16.31
N GLN A 351 -45.47 5.10 -17.17
CA GLN A 351 -46.88 5.26 -16.84
C GLN A 351 -47.29 4.30 -15.72
N SER A 352 -47.65 4.89 -14.58
CA SER A 352 -48.18 4.22 -13.39
C SER A 352 -49.66 3.91 -13.62
N GLU A 353 -49.95 2.86 -14.37
CA GLU A 353 -51.30 2.31 -14.39
C GLU A 353 -51.57 1.65 -13.04
N VAL A 354 -52.57 2.17 -12.33
CA VAL A 354 -53.16 1.55 -11.15
C VAL A 354 -53.86 0.28 -11.63
N LEU A 355 -53.19 -0.85 -11.52
CA LEU A 355 -53.76 -2.16 -11.78
C LEU A 355 -54.15 -2.75 -10.42
N ASP A 356 -55.46 -2.92 -10.22
CA ASP A 356 -56.03 -3.57 -9.04
C ASP A 356 -55.43 -4.97 -8.83
N ASP A 357 -55.14 -5.28 -7.56
CA ASP A 357 -54.39 -6.45 -7.08
C ASP A 357 -55.19 -7.76 -7.09
N ASP A 358 -56.36 -7.79 -7.72
CA ASP A 358 -57.22 -8.97 -7.74
C ASP A 358 -57.42 -9.49 -9.16
N GLN A 359 -56.88 -10.70 -9.36
CA GLN A 359 -57.40 -11.69 -10.30
C GLN A 359 -57.22 -11.34 -11.78
N HIS A 360 -56.04 -11.59 -12.35
CA HIS A 360 -55.91 -11.95 -13.77
C HIS A 360 -54.68 -12.87 -13.96
N ASP A 361 -54.94 -13.98 -14.65
CA ASP A 361 -53.98 -14.93 -15.20
C ASP A 361 -52.79 -14.25 -15.90
N PRO A 362 -51.66 -14.97 -16.12
CA PRO A 362 -50.56 -14.45 -16.93
C PRO A 362 -51.14 -13.79 -18.20
N PRO A 363 -50.67 -12.59 -18.61
CA PRO A 363 -51.20 -11.96 -19.80
C PRO A 363 -51.12 -12.99 -20.92
N ALA A 364 -52.29 -13.29 -21.52
CA ALA A 364 -52.52 -14.26 -22.59
C ALA A 364 -51.76 -13.95 -23.91
N ALA A 365 -50.72 -13.13 -23.81
CA ALA A 365 -49.83 -12.66 -24.85
C ALA A 365 -48.35 -13.08 -24.59
N VAL A 366 -48.11 -14.02 -23.67
CA VAL A 366 -47.10 -15.08 -23.94
C VAL A 366 -47.75 -16.08 -24.89
N ALA A 367 -48.18 -15.58 -26.05
CA ALA A 367 -48.61 -16.35 -27.19
C ALA A 367 -47.38 -17.13 -27.66
N ASP A 368 -47.26 -18.32 -27.09
CA ASP A 368 -46.50 -19.46 -27.52
C ASP A 368 -45.17 -19.09 -28.22
N CYS A 369 -44.10 -18.99 -27.42
CA CYS A 369 -42.72 -19.07 -27.92
C CYS A 369 -42.42 -20.46 -28.58
N SER A 370 -43.44 -21.16 -29.07
CA SER A 370 -43.38 -22.46 -29.73
C SER A 370 -42.73 -22.36 -31.11
N SER A 371 -42.91 -21.24 -31.81
CA SER A 371 -42.23 -20.97 -33.07
C SER A 371 -40.82 -20.38 -32.86
N ALA A 372 -39.89 -20.73 -33.76
CA ALA A 372 -38.54 -20.16 -33.74
C ALA A 372 -38.52 -18.64 -33.99
N GLU A 373 -39.47 -18.15 -34.80
CA GLU A 373 -39.62 -16.72 -35.09
C GLU A 373 -40.06 -15.92 -33.87
N ALA A 374 -41.01 -16.44 -33.07
CA ALA A 374 -41.43 -15.81 -31.83
C ALA A 374 -40.29 -15.73 -30.80
N ARG A 375 -39.48 -16.80 -30.69
CA ARG A 375 -38.30 -16.80 -29.81
C ARG A 375 -37.23 -15.82 -30.27
N GLN A 376 -37.01 -15.71 -31.58
CA GLN A 376 -36.08 -14.74 -32.14
C GLN A 376 -36.57 -13.30 -31.91
N LEU A 377 -37.87 -13.05 -32.10
CA LEU A 377 -38.48 -11.75 -31.85
C LEU A 377 -38.36 -11.33 -30.38
N PHE A 378 -38.59 -12.25 -29.44
CA PHE A 378 -38.40 -12.02 -28.01
C PHE A 378 -36.99 -11.51 -27.69
N VAL A 379 -35.96 -12.20 -28.22
CA VAL A 379 -34.56 -11.84 -28.04
C VAL A 379 -34.21 -10.52 -28.73
N GLN A 380 -34.75 -10.26 -29.92
CA GLN A 380 -34.52 -9.01 -30.65
C GLN A 380 -35.15 -7.81 -29.93
N THR A 381 -36.38 -7.94 -29.44
CA THR A 381 -37.08 -6.90 -28.69
C THR A 381 -36.34 -6.55 -27.41
N LEU A 382 -35.90 -7.54 -26.63
CA LEU A 382 -35.11 -7.29 -25.43
C LEU A 382 -33.73 -6.69 -25.75
N ASN A 383 -33.06 -7.11 -26.83
CA ASN A 383 -31.80 -6.47 -27.23
C ASN A 383 -31.99 -5.01 -27.63
N ARG A 384 -33.09 -4.69 -28.34
CA ARG A 384 -33.46 -3.31 -28.67
C ARG A 384 -33.76 -2.52 -27.40
N GLN A 385 -34.51 -3.11 -26.48
CA GLN A 385 -34.84 -2.48 -25.21
C GLN A 385 -33.61 -2.20 -24.36
N ARG A 386 -32.63 -3.12 -24.31
CA ARG A 386 -31.34 -2.92 -23.62
C ARG A 386 -30.62 -1.66 -24.11
N SER A 387 -30.73 -1.33 -25.40
CA SER A 387 -30.16 -0.11 -25.98
C SER A 387 -30.92 1.17 -25.62
N LEU A 388 -32.21 1.07 -25.23
CA LEU A 388 -33.05 2.19 -24.82
C LEU A 388 -32.98 2.43 -23.29
N GLY A 389 -33.03 1.36 -22.49
CA GLY A 389 -33.00 1.44 -21.05
C GLY A 389 -33.18 0.07 -20.38
N THR A 390 -32.50 -0.12 -19.25
CA THR A 390 -32.44 -1.41 -18.54
C THR A 390 -33.14 -1.41 -17.17
N LYS A 391 -33.56 -0.23 -16.69
CA LYS A 391 -34.25 -0.07 -15.41
C LYS A 391 -35.75 -0.31 -15.59
N VAL A 392 -36.35 -1.15 -14.76
CA VAL A 392 -37.79 -1.35 -14.65
C VAL A 392 -38.28 -0.62 -13.40
N ALA A 393 -39.07 0.45 -13.59
CA ALA A 393 -39.49 1.32 -12.49
C ALA A 393 -40.58 0.71 -11.59
N CYS A 394 -41.47 -0.12 -12.15
CA CYS A 394 -42.61 -0.68 -11.43
C CYS A 394 -42.33 -2.14 -10.98
N PRO A 395 -42.46 -2.46 -9.67
CA PRO A 395 -42.28 -3.83 -9.17
C PRO A 395 -43.21 -4.86 -9.82
N LEU A 396 -44.44 -4.48 -10.14
CA LEU A 396 -45.41 -5.35 -10.82
C LEU A 396 -44.96 -5.68 -12.26
N LYS A 397 -44.48 -4.66 -12.99
CA LYS A 397 -43.91 -4.84 -14.35
C LYS A 397 -42.65 -5.70 -14.31
N PHE A 398 -41.81 -5.56 -13.28
CA PHE A 398 -40.63 -6.40 -13.08
C PHE A 398 -41.02 -7.88 -12.88
N ARG A 399 -42.03 -8.15 -12.03
CA ARG A 399 -42.53 -9.52 -11.81
C ARG A 399 -43.11 -10.14 -13.08
N ARG A 400 -43.84 -9.36 -13.88
CA ARG A 400 -44.35 -9.81 -15.19
C ARG A 400 -43.22 -10.11 -16.17
N LEU A 401 -42.18 -9.26 -16.22
CA LEU A 401 -41.00 -9.52 -17.04
C LEU A 401 -40.31 -10.83 -16.66
N VAL A 402 -40.15 -11.10 -15.35
CA VAL A 402 -39.61 -12.39 -14.86
C VAL A 402 -40.46 -13.57 -15.36
N GLN A 403 -41.79 -13.47 -15.29
CA GLN A 403 -42.69 -14.51 -15.81
C GLN A 403 -42.52 -14.72 -17.33
N CYS A 404 -42.36 -13.65 -18.10
CA CYS A 404 -42.08 -13.74 -19.53
C CYS A 404 -40.77 -14.47 -19.83
N PHE A 405 -39.71 -14.22 -19.04
CA PHE A 405 -38.46 -14.96 -19.16
C PHE A 405 -38.62 -16.44 -18.83
N LEU A 406 -39.33 -16.79 -17.75
CA LEU A 406 -39.58 -18.18 -17.38
C LEU A 406 -40.33 -18.94 -18.48
N ALA A 407 -41.43 -18.38 -18.99
CA ALA A 407 -42.19 -19.00 -20.07
C ALA A 407 -41.40 -19.11 -21.39
N PHE A 408 -40.54 -18.13 -21.69
CA PHE A 408 -39.60 -18.22 -22.81
C PHE A 408 -38.60 -19.36 -22.61
N PHE A 409 -38.06 -19.53 -21.40
CA PHE A 409 -37.13 -20.62 -21.11
C PHE A 409 -37.79 -21.99 -21.17
N ASP A 410 -39.04 -22.12 -20.71
CA ASP A 410 -39.83 -23.35 -20.88
C ASP A 410 -39.95 -23.72 -22.36
N ALA A 411 -40.26 -22.75 -23.22
CA ALA A 411 -40.34 -22.97 -24.67
C ALA A 411 -38.97 -23.31 -25.30
N CYS A 412 -37.88 -22.67 -24.85
CA CYS A 412 -36.53 -23.02 -25.30
C CYS A 412 -36.13 -24.45 -24.90
N VAL A 413 -36.52 -24.92 -23.71
CA VAL A 413 -36.30 -26.31 -23.27
C VAL A 413 -37.12 -27.27 -24.14
N LEU A 414 -38.40 -26.97 -24.35
CA LEU A 414 -39.31 -27.80 -25.13
C LEU A 414 -38.84 -27.98 -26.58
N HIS A 415 -38.27 -26.93 -27.19
CA HIS A 415 -37.85 -26.92 -28.59
C HIS A 415 -36.32 -27.03 -28.81
N ASP A 416 -35.53 -27.32 -27.77
CA ASP A 416 -34.06 -27.41 -27.80
C ASP A 416 -33.36 -26.18 -28.43
N ASP A 417 -33.95 -24.98 -28.27
CA ASP A 417 -33.42 -23.73 -28.84
C ASP A 417 -32.33 -23.12 -27.96
N THR A 418 -31.16 -23.74 -28.01
CA THR A 418 -30.00 -23.37 -27.18
C THR A 418 -29.43 -21.99 -27.50
N LYS A 419 -29.63 -21.48 -28.73
CA LYS A 419 -29.08 -20.17 -29.17
C LYS A 419 -29.92 -19.02 -28.61
N ALA A 420 -31.24 -19.12 -28.73
CA ALA A 420 -32.15 -18.13 -28.16
C ALA A 420 -32.04 -18.15 -26.61
N ALA A 421 -31.95 -19.34 -26.01
CA ALA A 421 -31.75 -19.52 -24.56
C ALA A 421 -30.48 -18.82 -24.04
N LYS A 422 -29.31 -19.05 -24.66
CA LYS A 422 -28.05 -18.39 -24.25
C LYS A 422 -28.16 -16.87 -24.31
N THR A 423 -28.80 -16.35 -25.35
CA THR A 423 -28.94 -14.90 -25.53
C THR A 423 -29.88 -14.31 -24.47
N ALA A 424 -31.02 -14.96 -24.19
CA ALA A 424 -31.93 -14.55 -23.13
C ALA A 424 -31.30 -14.67 -21.73
N MET A 425 -30.49 -15.72 -21.47
CA MET A 425 -29.75 -15.84 -20.21
C MET A 425 -28.81 -14.65 -19.99
N MET A 426 -28.05 -14.24 -21.02
CA MET A 426 -27.23 -13.03 -20.93
C MET A 426 -28.08 -11.76 -20.72
N LEU A 427 -29.23 -11.65 -21.39
CA LEU A 427 -30.12 -10.51 -21.25
C LEU A 427 -30.77 -10.43 -19.86
N SER A 428 -31.05 -11.55 -19.20
CA SER A 428 -31.59 -11.56 -17.84
C SER A 428 -30.66 -10.90 -16.81
N ALA A 429 -29.35 -10.87 -17.09
CA ALA A 429 -28.35 -10.19 -16.26
C ALA A 429 -28.29 -8.67 -16.51
N THR A 430 -29.08 -8.14 -17.44
CA THR A 430 -29.02 -6.71 -17.83
C THR A 430 -30.17 -5.88 -17.26
N PHE A 431 -31.37 -6.46 -17.14
CA PHE A 431 -32.56 -5.74 -16.66
C PHE A 431 -32.68 -5.81 -15.14
N TYR A 432 -32.99 -4.68 -14.50
CA TYR A 432 -33.01 -4.56 -13.04
C TYR A 432 -34.10 -3.63 -12.51
N MET A 433 -34.46 -3.80 -11.24
CA MET A 433 -35.27 -2.85 -10.46
C MET A 433 -34.52 -2.41 -9.20
N ILE A 434 -34.95 -1.29 -8.60
CA ILE A 434 -34.49 -0.81 -7.29
C ILE A 434 -35.64 -1.04 -6.30
N PRO A 435 -35.50 -1.88 -5.27
CA PRO A 435 -36.54 -2.14 -4.28
C PRO A 435 -36.95 -0.87 -3.51
N PRO A 436 -38.26 -0.68 -3.21
CA PRO A 436 -38.75 0.53 -2.53
C PRO A 436 -38.26 0.69 -1.08
N ASP A 437 -37.80 -0.38 -0.42
CA ASP A 437 -37.30 -0.34 0.96
C ASP A 437 -35.90 0.31 1.10
N HIS A 438 -35.33 0.83 0.02
CA HIS A 438 -33.98 1.43 -0.02
C HIS A 438 -33.95 2.88 -0.50
N HIS A 439 -35.03 3.65 -0.27
CA HIS A 439 -34.97 5.12 -0.31
C HIS A 439 -34.13 5.66 0.87
N VAL A 440 -32.81 5.50 0.76
CA VAL A 440 -31.85 6.18 1.63
C VAL A 440 -31.77 7.64 1.16
N ALA A 441 -31.90 8.54 2.13
CA ALA A 441 -31.82 9.99 2.00
C ALA A 441 -30.67 10.47 1.10
N ASP A 442 -30.91 11.59 0.42
CA ASP A 442 -30.17 12.24 -0.67
C ASP A 442 -28.66 12.56 -0.49
N ASP A 443 -27.93 11.98 0.48
CA ASP A 443 -26.58 12.45 0.84
C ASP A 443 -25.45 11.40 0.84
N ILE A 444 -25.58 10.27 0.13
CA ILE A 444 -24.45 9.33 -0.05
C ILE A 444 -24.04 9.20 -1.52
N VAL A 445 -23.00 9.95 -1.84
CA VAL A 445 -21.95 9.79 -2.86
C VAL A 445 -22.11 8.57 -3.79
N ALA A 446 -22.07 8.85 -5.09
CA ALA A 446 -22.27 8.00 -6.27
C ALA A 446 -21.38 6.73 -6.44
N ALA A 447 -20.92 6.10 -5.36
CA ALA A 447 -20.00 4.96 -5.41
C ALA A 447 -20.65 3.57 -5.24
N ASP A 448 -21.94 3.45 -4.86
CA ASP A 448 -22.49 2.14 -4.52
C ASP A 448 -23.92 1.80 -5.00
N GLN A 449 -24.34 2.40 -6.11
CA GLN A 449 -25.65 2.10 -6.73
C GLN A 449 -25.77 0.67 -7.30
N ARG A 450 -24.70 -0.14 -7.34
CA ARG A 450 -24.76 -1.53 -7.84
C ARG A 450 -25.32 -2.50 -6.79
N HIS A 451 -25.12 -2.23 -5.50
CA HIS A 451 -25.58 -3.10 -4.40
C HIS A 451 -27.09 -3.00 -4.11
N ILE A 452 -27.80 -2.06 -4.75
CA ILE A 452 -29.23 -1.81 -4.53
C ILE A 452 -30.11 -2.37 -5.68
N ARG A 453 -29.49 -2.97 -6.71
CA ARG A 453 -30.20 -3.44 -7.91
C ARG A 453 -30.54 -4.92 -7.79
N ARG A 454 -31.81 -5.27 -7.94
CA ARG A 454 -32.26 -6.65 -8.12
C ARG A 454 -32.40 -6.95 -9.60
N TYR A 455 -31.62 -7.90 -10.11
CA TYR A 455 -31.63 -8.27 -11.54
C TYR A 455 -32.63 -9.38 -11.84
N VAL A 456 -33.20 -9.38 -13.06
CA VAL A 456 -34.11 -10.45 -13.51
C VAL A 456 -33.46 -11.83 -13.36
N GLN A 457 -32.16 -11.94 -13.65
CA GLN A 457 -31.37 -13.17 -13.51
C GLN A 457 -31.54 -13.84 -12.14
N GLU A 458 -31.65 -13.06 -11.06
CA GLU A 458 -31.76 -13.60 -9.70
C GLU A 458 -33.03 -14.42 -9.50
N ASP A 459 -34.11 -14.07 -10.20
CA ASP A 459 -35.42 -14.72 -10.09
C ASP A 459 -35.64 -15.82 -11.14
N VAL A 460 -34.78 -15.91 -12.17
CA VAL A 460 -34.87 -16.94 -13.22
C VAL A 460 -33.77 -18.00 -13.16
N LYS A 461 -32.66 -17.75 -12.46
CA LYS A 461 -31.52 -18.69 -12.35
C LYS A 461 -31.84 -20.08 -11.79
N GLY A 462 -32.99 -20.23 -11.11
CA GLY A 462 -33.48 -21.52 -10.59
C GLY A 462 -34.16 -22.40 -11.64
N HIS A 463 -34.36 -21.91 -12.87
CA HIS A 463 -35.04 -22.64 -13.94
C HIS A 463 -34.16 -23.74 -14.55
N VAL A 464 -34.78 -24.84 -15.00
CA VAL A 464 -34.10 -26.06 -15.48
C VAL A 464 -33.14 -25.84 -16.67
N ILE A 465 -33.34 -24.79 -17.47
CA ILE A 465 -32.47 -24.43 -18.60
C ILE A 465 -31.02 -24.14 -18.15
N TRP A 466 -30.80 -23.65 -16.92
CA TRP A 466 -29.46 -23.40 -16.37
C TRP A 466 -28.69 -24.69 -16.06
N SER A 467 -29.39 -25.81 -15.86
CA SER A 467 -28.77 -27.12 -15.67
C SER A 467 -28.56 -27.86 -16.99
N ASN A 468 -28.98 -27.29 -18.13
CA ASN A 468 -28.83 -27.92 -19.44
C ASN A 468 -27.37 -27.79 -19.93
N PRO A 469 -26.63 -28.89 -20.11
CA PRO A 469 -25.21 -28.86 -20.49
C PRO A 469 -24.97 -28.26 -21.88
N LYS A 470 -25.97 -28.27 -22.78
CA LYS A 470 -25.85 -27.62 -24.10
C LYS A 470 -25.86 -26.08 -24.00
N VAL A 471 -26.44 -25.55 -22.91
CA VAL A 471 -26.63 -24.12 -22.66
C VAL A 471 -25.60 -23.58 -21.66
N SER A 472 -25.27 -24.36 -20.62
CA SER A 472 -24.47 -23.95 -19.45
C SER A 472 -22.94 -24.12 -19.58
N ASN A 473 -22.38 -24.36 -20.77
CA ASN A 473 -20.92 -24.44 -20.91
C ASN A 473 -20.24 -23.05 -20.77
N GLN A 474 -19.95 -22.69 -19.52
CA GLN A 474 -18.83 -21.84 -19.13
C GLN A 474 -17.85 -22.71 -18.33
N ASN A 475 -16.67 -22.94 -18.91
CA ASN A 475 -15.40 -23.37 -18.31
C ASN A 475 -15.43 -24.04 -16.92
N ALA A 476 -15.18 -25.35 -16.89
CA ALA A 476 -14.54 -26.05 -15.78
C ALA A 476 -13.31 -26.83 -16.31
N PRO A 477 -12.24 -26.98 -15.50
CA PRO A 477 -10.86 -26.96 -15.94
C PRO A 477 -10.35 -28.30 -16.51
N GLN A 478 -9.40 -28.21 -17.45
CA GLN A 478 -8.52 -29.33 -17.78
C GLN A 478 -7.76 -29.72 -16.51
N GLN A 479 -8.02 -30.95 -16.04
CA GLN A 479 -7.24 -31.60 -15.00
C GLN A 479 -5.85 -31.92 -15.55
N ASP A 480 -4.87 -31.13 -15.13
CA ASP A 480 -3.46 -31.43 -15.32
C ASP A 480 -3.02 -32.53 -14.34
N HIS A 481 -2.15 -33.40 -14.82
CA HIS A 481 -1.79 -34.67 -14.18
C HIS A 481 -1.01 -34.47 -12.87
N GLY A 482 -1.69 -34.71 -11.74
CA GLY A 482 -1.06 -34.86 -10.42
C GLY A 482 -0.35 -36.21 -10.29
N GLN A 483 0.97 -36.18 -10.33
CA GLN A 483 1.85 -37.28 -9.96
C GLN A 483 1.50 -37.83 -8.57
N HIS A 484 1.30 -39.14 -8.48
CA HIS A 484 1.33 -39.88 -7.22
C HIS A 484 2.75 -39.86 -6.65
N ILE A 485 2.96 -39.10 -5.57
CA ILE A 485 4.02 -39.37 -4.60
C ILE A 485 3.33 -39.81 -3.31
N ILE A 486 3.61 -41.06 -2.96
CA ILE A 486 3.22 -41.75 -1.75
C ILE A 486 4.08 -41.22 -0.60
N CYS A 487 3.45 -40.76 0.48
CA CYS A 487 4.14 -40.52 1.74
C CYS A 487 4.58 -41.85 2.36
N LEU A 488 5.89 -42.01 2.54
CA LEU A 488 6.52 -42.67 3.68
C LEU A 488 7.57 -41.74 4.26
#